data_AF-A0A9X1JY48-F1
#
_entry.id   AF-A0A9X1JY48-F1
#
_cell.length_a   1.000
_cell.length_b   1.000
_cell.length_c   1.000
_cell.angle_alpha   90.00
_cell.angle_beta   90.00
_cell.angle_gamma   90.00
#
_symmetry.space_group_name_H-M   'P 1'
#
loop_
_entity.id
_entity.type
_entity.pdbx_description
1 polymer ?
#
loop_
_entity_poly.entity_id
_entity_poly.type
_entity_poly.pdbx_seq_one_letter_code
_entity_poly.pdbx_strand_id
1 'polypeptide(L)'
;MAMIVAVPAQAQQRIYSGEEAAALRCANTMAFTAVALESTGRLGAAEKEVMLNITVRILDLHVSGTWRQKKAALRIVRDRRDVFETLEDFERYANQCLVQFPIN
;
A
#
# COMPACT_ATOMS: atom_id res chain seq x y z
N MET A 1 47.72 3.21 -9.84
CA MET A 1 46.64 3.99 -9.16
C MET A 1 45.33 3.52 -9.78
N ALA A 2 44.64 2.56 -9.16
CA ALA A 2 43.39 2.00 -9.70
C ALA A 2 42.21 2.81 -9.16
N MET A 3 41.50 3.51 -10.05
CA MET A 3 40.27 4.23 -9.71
C MET A 3 39.12 3.24 -9.63
N ILE A 4 38.59 3.04 -8.42
CA ILE A 4 37.36 2.27 -8.19
C ILE A 4 36.21 3.22 -8.51
N VAL A 5 35.56 3.03 -9.65
CA VAL A 5 34.36 3.78 -10.03
C VAL A 5 33.21 3.20 -9.20
N ALA A 6 32.79 3.92 -8.15
CA ALA A 6 31.62 3.55 -7.38
C ALA A 6 30.37 3.78 -8.26
N VAL A 7 29.83 2.69 -8.82
CA VAL A 7 28.54 2.75 -9.52
C VAL A 7 27.47 3.06 -8.48
N PRO A 8 26.74 4.18 -8.59
CA PRO A 8 25.63 4.43 -7.68
C PRO A 8 24.63 3.29 -7.86
N ALA A 9 24.29 2.60 -6.77
CA ALA A 9 23.19 1.65 -6.77
C ALA A 9 21.90 2.42 -7.05
N GLN A 10 21.59 2.61 -8.33
CA GLN A 10 20.29 3.06 -8.78
C GLN A 10 19.31 2.05 -8.19
N ALA A 11 18.44 2.52 -7.30
CA ALA A 11 17.37 1.69 -6.77
C ALA A 11 16.54 1.26 -7.98
N GLN A 12 16.77 0.03 -8.46
CA GLN A 12 16.10 -0.53 -9.62
C GLN A 12 14.60 -0.27 -9.45
N GLN A 13 14.02 0.55 -10.33
CA GLN A 13 12.59 0.82 -10.33
C GLN A 13 11.91 -0.50 -10.67
N ARG A 14 11.40 -1.17 -9.64
CA ARG A 14 10.66 -2.42 -9.79
C ARG A 14 9.30 -2.07 -10.39
N ILE A 15 8.98 -2.72 -11.50
CA ILE A 15 7.65 -2.67 -12.10
C ILE A 15 6.81 -3.73 -11.41
N TYR A 16 5.74 -3.30 -10.76
CA TYR A 16 4.76 -4.18 -10.15
C TYR A 16 3.60 -4.38 -11.13
N SER A 17 3.27 -5.63 -11.42
CA SER A 17 2.22 -6.01 -12.38
C SER A 17 1.41 -7.18 -11.84
N GLY A 18 0.25 -7.45 -12.46
CA GLY A 18 -0.60 -8.57 -12.08
C GLY A 18 -1.03 -8.50 -10.62
N GLU A 19 -0.84 -9.61 -9.90
CA GLU A 19 -1.22 -9.76 -8.49
C GLU A 19 -0.51 -8.77 -7.56
N GLU A 20 0.79 -8.52 -7.74
CA GLU A 20 1.52 -7.56 -6.88
C GLU A 20 0.95 -6.13 -7.04
N ALA A 21 0.55 -5.75 -8.26
CA ALA A 21 -0.08 -4.46 -8.51
C ALA A 21 -1.49 -4.37 -7.90
N ALA A 22 -2.23 -5.48 -7.90
CA ALA A 22 -3.53 -5.56 -7.24
C ALA A 22 -3.40 -5.50 -5.72
N ALA A 23 -2.42 -6.21 -5.13
CA ALA A 23 -2.09 -6.15 -3.71
C ALA A 23 -1.71 -4.73 -3.27
N LEU A 24 -0.90 -4.02 -4.08
CA LEU A 24 -0.56 -2.62 -3.83
C LEU A 24 -1.78 -1.68 -3.82
N ARG A 25 -2.76 -1.88 -4.71
CA ARG A 25 -4.02 -1.12 -4.71
C ARG A 25 -4.85 -1.42 -3.47
N CYS A 26 -5.01 -2.70 -3.15
CA CYS A 26 -5.72 -3.17 -1.96
C CYS A 26 -5.11 -2.63 -0.65
N ALA A 27 -3.79 -2.77 -0.48
CA ALA A 27 -3.06 -2.19 0.65
C ALA A 27 -3.24 -0.67 0.73
N ASN A 28 -3.17 0.02 -0.41
CA ASN A 28 -3.39 1.46 -0.43
C ASN A 28 -4.81 1.82 0.01
N THR A 29 -5.83 1.15 -0.55
CA THR A 29 -7.24 1.32 -0.19
C THR A 29 -7.43 1.20 1.32
N MET A 30 -6.98 0.10 1.93
CA MET A 30 -7.04 -0.12 3.38
C MET A 30 -6.47 1.04 4.19
N ALA A 31 -5.24 1.47 3.87
CA ALA A 31 -4.57 2.54 4.60
C ALA A 31 -5.32 3.88 4.50
N PHE A 32 -5.84 4.21 3.32
CA PHE A 32 -6.58 5.45 3.15
C PHE A 32 -7.95 5.40 3.79
N THR A 33 -8.70 4.29 3.66
CA THR A 33 -9.99 4.11 4.34
C THR A 33 -9.83 4.34 5.84
N ALA A 34 -8.78 3.78 6.44
CA ALA A 34 -8.48 3.97 7.86
C ALA A 34 -8.27 5.44 8.23
N VAL A 35 -7.45 6.17 7.46
CA VAL A 35 -7.17 7.59 7.69
C VAL A 35 -8.40 8.46 7.45
N ALA A 36 -9.16 8.18 6.38
CA ALA A 36 -10.36 8.93 6.03
C ALA A 36 -11.45 8.75 7.09
N LEU A 37 -11.70 7.51 7.54
CA LEU A 37 -12.69 7.24 8.57
C LEU A 37 -12.30 7.88 9.91
N GLU A 38 -11.03 7.80 10.30
CA GLU A 38 -10.56 8.44 11.53
C GLU A 38 -10.73 9.96 11.47
N SER A 39 -10.45 10.60 10.32
CA SER A 39 -10.66 12.04 10.14
C SER A 39 -12.13 12.48 10.27
N THR A 40 -13.08 11.55 10.07
CA THR A 40 -14.52 11.79 10.24
C THR A 40 -15.04 11.37 11.63
N GLY A 41 -14.18 10.84 12.50
CA GLY A 41 -14.57 10.30 13.80
C GLY A 41 -15.32 8.96 13.74
N ARG A 42 -15.42 8.35 12.55
CA ARG A 42 -16.09 7.05 12.32
C ARG A 42 -15.22 5.85 12.70
N LEU A 43 -13.92 6.08 12.93
CA LEU A 43 -12.95 5.08 13.34
C LEU A 43 -12.06 5.67 14.44
N GLY A 44 -11.84 4.95 15.53
CA GLY A 44 -10.92 5.37 16.57
C GLY A 44 -9.45 5.19 16.15
N ALA A 45 -8.55 5.82 16.90
CA ALA A 45 -7.12 5.77 16.63
C ALA A 45 -6.56 4.34 16.71
N ALA A 46 -7.08 3.52 17.63
CA ALA A 46 -6.68 2.13 17.79
C ALA A 46 -7.12 1.27 16.59
N GLU A 47 -8.36 1.41 16.11
CA GLU A 47 -8.81 0.67 14.94
C GLU A 47 -8.10 1.12 13.65
N LYS A 48 -7.79 2.41 13.52
CA LYS A 48 -6.91 2.92 12.45
C LYS A 48 -5.56 2.21 12.47
N GLU A 49 -4.93 2.08 13.63
CA GLU A 49 -3.63 1.41 13.76
C GLU A 49 -3.70 -0.06 13.35
N VAL A 50 -4.78 -0.76 13.72
CA VAL A 50 -5.03 -2.13 13.25
C VAL A 50 -5.10 -2.19 11.72
N MET A 51 -5.86 -1.29 11.07
CA MET A 51 -5.96 -1.26 9.61
C MET A 51 -4.63 -0.91 8.92
N LEU A 52 -3.80 -0.06 9.53
CA LEU A 52 -2.45 0.21 9.04
C LEU A 52 -1.53 -1.01 9.18
N ASN A 53 -1.63 -1.77 10.27
CA ASN A 53 -0.89 -3.02 10.43
C ASN A 53 -1.31 -4.08 9.42
N ILE A 54 -2.61 -4.17 9.11
CA ILE A 54 -3.14 -5.01 8.02
C ILE A 54 -2.51 -4.60 6.68
N THR A 55 -2.46 -3.30 6.39
CA THR A 55 -1.80 -2.78 5.18
C THR A 55 -0.36 -3.26 5.08
N VAL A 56 0.42 -3.12 6.17
CA VAL A 56 1.81 -3.58 6.21
C VAL A 56 1.89 -5.09 5.94
N ARG A 57 0.97 -5.87 6.52
CA ARG A 57 0.93 -7.32 6.34
C ARG A 57 0.63 -7.73 4.89
N ILE A 58 -0.30 -7.05 4.22
CA ILE A 58 -0.60 -7.29 2.80
C ILE A 58 0.65 -7.06 1.95
N LEU A 59 1.40 -5.98 2.20
CA LEU A 59 2.65 -5.70 1.50
C LEU A 59 3.71 -6.75 1.76
N ASP A 60 3.80 -7.26 3.00
CA ASP A 60 4.82 -8.24 3.35
C ASP A 60 4.59 -9.61 2.75
N LEU A 61 3.33 -10.03 2.63
CA LEU A 61 2.96 -11.32 2.06
C LEU A 61 2.86 -11.30 0.53
N HIS A 62 2.31 -10.23 -0.05
CA HIS A 62 1.83 -10.24 -1.44
C HIS A 62 2.60 -9.28 -2.36
N VAL A 63 3.56 -8.53 -1.83
CA VAL A 63 4.38 -7.61 -2.61
C VAL A 63 5.84 -7.88 -2.33
N SER A 64 6.58 -8.28 -3.36
CA SER A 64 8.01 -8.55 -3.24
C SER A 64 8.85 -7.27 -3.28
N GLY A 65 10.14 -7.45 -3.01
CA GLY A 65 11.12 -6.37 -2.97
C GLY A 65 11.31 -5.79 -1.56
N THR A 66 12.19 -4.80 -1.48
CA THR A 66 12.56 -4.16 -0.21
C THR A 66 11.44 -3.28 0.31
N TRP A 67 11.39 -3.07 1.64
CA TRP A 67 10.44 -2.14 2.26
C TRP A 67 10.45 -0.75 1.60
N ARG A 68 11.63 -0.25 1.25
CA ARG A 68 11.79 1.03 0.53
C ARG A 68 11.09 1.02 -0.83
N GLN A 69 11.17 -0.07 -1.59
CA GLN A 69 10.48 -0.22 -2.88
C GLN A 69 8.96 -0.31 -2.69
N LYS A 70 8.49 -1.13 -1.73
CA LYS A 70 7.06 -1.26 -1.42
C LYS A 70 6.44 0.09 -1.02
N LYS A 71 7.12 0.84 -0.14
CA LYS A 71 6.68 2.18 0.29
C LYS A 71 6.66 3.18 -0.86
N ALA A 72 7.64 3.14 -1.76
CA ALA A 72 7.66 3.99 -2.94
C ALA A 72 6.50 3.66 -3.90
N ALA A 73 6.23 2.37 -4.13
CA ALA A 73 5.11 1.92 -4.94
C ALA A 73 3.75 2.34 -4.36
N LEU A 74 3.57 2.21 -3.04
CA LEU A 74 2.37 2.69 -2.36
C LEU A 74 2.13 4.20 -2.53
N ARG A 75 3.18 5.02 -2.48
CA ARG A 75 3.07 6.46 -2.75
C ARG A 75 2.56 6.74 -4.16
N ILE A 76 3.11 6.03 -5.15
CA ILE A 76 2.67 6.17 -6.55
C ILE A 76 1.20 5.78 -6.70
N VAL A 77 0.77 4.68 -6.08
CA VAL A 77 -0.64 4.25 -6.12
C VAL A 77 -1.56 5.28 -5.46
N ARG A 78 -1.16 5.83 -4.31
CA ARG A 78 -1.90 6.91 -3.63
C ARG A 78 -2.06 8.12 -4.55
N ASP A 79 -0.97 8.56 -5.19
CA ASP A 79 -0.95 9.77 -6.00
C ASP A 79 -1.71 9.61 -7.33
N ARG A 80 -1.98 8.37 -7.75
CA ARG A 80 -2.78 8.02 -8.93
C ARG A 80 -4.28 7.88 -8.67
N ARG A 81 -4.74 8.05 -7.43
CA ARG A 81 -6.17 7.88 -7.13
C ARG A 81 -7.01 8.88 -7.89
N ASP A 82 -8.09 8.37 -8.44
CA ASP A 82 -9.12 9.19 -9.04
C ASP A 82 -9.94 9.86 -7.93
N VAL A 83 -10.34 11.12 -8.16
CA VAL A 83 -10.99 11.99 -7.16
C VAL A 83 -12.45 11.59 -6.92
N PHE A 84 -12.95 10.59 -7.66
CA PHE A 84 -14.36 10.21 -7.71
C PHE A 84 -14.78 9.06 -6.77
N GLU A 85 -13.85 8.39 -6.07
CA GLU A 85 -14.20 7.31 -5.13
C GLU A 85 -14.71 7.88 -3.80
N THR A 86 -15.90 7.47 -3.37
CA THR A 86 -16.50 7.89 -2.10
C THR A 86 -15.97 7.06 -0.92
N LEU A 87 -16.19 7.53 0.31
CA LEU A 87 -15.83 6.79 1.52
C LEU A 87 -16.53 5.42 1.61
N GLU A 88 -17.75 5.30 1.09
CA GLU A 88 -18.49 4.03 1.03
C GLU A 88 -17.86 3.06 0.02
N ASP A 89 -17.39 3.57 -1.12
CA ASP A 89 -16.67 2.76 -2.10
C ASP A 89 -15.37 2.20 -1.49
N PHE A 90 -14.67 3.03 -0.72
CA PHE A 90 -13.47 2.62 0.01
C PHE A 90 -13.71 1.53 1.07
N GLU A 91 -14.83 1.59 1.81
CA GLU A 91 -15.22 0.54 2.76
C GLU A 91 -15.57 -0.77 2.03
N ARG A 92 -16.32 -0.68 0.93
CA ARG A 92 -16.68 -1.84 0.10
C ARG A 92 -15.44 -2.53 -0.46
N TYR A 93 -14.51 -1.75 -1.03
CA TYR A 93 -13.27 -2.27 -1.59
C TYR A 93 -12.32 -2.82 -0.53
N ALA A 94 -12.28 -2.22 0.67
CA ALA A 94 -11.51 -2.73 1.81
C ALA A 94 -11.93 -4.16 2.21
N ASN A 95 -13.24 -4.43 2.26
CA ASN A 95 -13.73 -5.77 2.56
C ASN A 95 -13.37 -6.79 1.48
N GLN A 96 -13.51 -6.42 0.20
CA GLN A 96 -13.12 -7.28 -0.93
C GLN A 96 -11.61 -7.56 -0.97
N CYS A 97 -10.82 -6.56 -0.60
CA CYS A 97 -9.37 -6.61 -0.53
C CYS A 97 -8.88 -7.72 0.42
N LEU A 98 -9.50 -7.89 1.58
CA LEU A 98 -9.13 -8.95 2.53
C LEU A 98 -9.51 -10.37 2.10
N VAL A 99 -10.54 -10.51 1.26
CA VAL A 99 -10.88 -11.79 0.64
C VAL A 99 -9.85 -12.17 -0.42
N GLN A 100 -9.39 -11.19 -1.21
CA GLN A 100 -8.43 -11.42 -2.29
C GLN A 100 -6.99 -11.58 -1.77
N PHE A 101 -6.63 -10.88 -0.71
CA PHE A 101 -5.28 -10.85 -0.13
C PHE A 101 -5.32 -11.17 1.37
N PRO A 102 -5.43 -12.47 1.73
CA PRO A 102 -5.49 -12.89 3.12
C PRO A 102 -4.20 -12.55 3.87
N ILE A 103 -4.33 -12.30 5.17
CA ILE A 103 -3.23 -11.85 6.05
C ILE A 103 -2.83 -12.89 7.12
N ASN A 104 -3.59 -13.99 7.19
CA ASN A 104 -3.48 -15.09 8.15
C ASN A 104 -2.95 -16.38 7.50
#